data_AF-A0A945CL99-F1
#
_entry.id   AF-A0A945CL99-F1
#
_cell.length_a   1.000
_cell.length_b   1.000
_cell.length_c   1.000
_cell.angle_alpha   90.00
_cell.angle_beta   90.00
_cell.angle_gamma   90.00
#
_symmetry.space_group_name_H-M   'P 1'
#
loop_
_entity.id
_entity.type
_entity.pdbx_description
1 polymer ?
#
loop_
_entity_poly.entity_id
_entity_poly.type
_entity_poly.pdbx_seq_one_letter_code
_entity_poly.pdbx_strand_id
1 'polypeptide(L)'
;MAIDNQTRLLEPVEERIGEEIINALPAGEEMLIRASSDMKEDGCFGRQWIVVTPRRALVVPADGIAAAVDVPVDQIQLARTEPLVGGGCLEIERVDAPTLLLPYSSSMGAKFSEVARGLEQLRKGEPFHINPELDRLRCDKCHRLLPEKNGICPACIKKLATLKRITGYMAPYKVRGAVLAVSSAAITVAELAPPMITLWMVDEVLVPSEESAATLAEVIRACEANWEGYEALQHKLREAPKWGNDDDAADLPGAEMFRFAAEEIWKQRMPDGSRFLSGIHQAHHVAAGHGMGATPDGRNNGQPMSPTLAPANGTEKNGPTAVMRSVTKIDPRIIQWNSSLTMVFDPGSLRGDVGLKKFGFLLRTWLKLRGPQLQINVVSSDMLRAAKEDPDQYRDLIVRVWGFCDRFVSLQEVYQDELIERTRHGL
;
A
#
# COMPACT_ATOMS: atom_id res chain seq x y z
N MET A 1 -16.78 -35.58 -44.91
CA MET A 1 -16.98 -34.20 -44.40
C MET A 1 -15.63 -33.71 -43.96
N ALA A 2 -15.12 -32.65 -44.59
CA ALA A 2 -13.83 -32.07 -44.25
C ALA A 2 -13.93 -31.43 -42.85
N ILE A 3 -13.16 -31.93 -41.90
CA ILE A 3 -12.99 -31.32 -40.57
C ILE A 3 -12.22 -30.03 -40.82
N ASP A 4 -12.87 -28.89 -40.57
CA ASP A 4 -12.28 -27.57 -40.71
C ASP A 4 -11.01 -27.47 -39.84
N ASN A 5 -9.95 -26.89 -40.40
CA ASN A 5 -8.57 -26.97 -39.94
C ASN A 5 -8.31 -26.24 -38.59
N GLN A 6 -9.37 -25.84 -37.89
CA GLN A 6 -9.36 -25.03 -36.67
C GLN A 6 -9.91 -25.75 -35.42
N THR A 7 -10.26 -27.03 -35.48
CA THR A 7 -10.88 -27.74 -34.33
C THR A 7 -9.94 -28.73 -33.62
N ARG A 8 -8.63 -28.71 -33.86
CA ARG A 8 -7.69 -29.67 -33.23
C ARG A 8 -6.89 -29.03 -32.11
N LEU A 9 -6.73 -29.76 -30.99
CA LEU A 9 -5.88 -29.37 -29.87
C LEU A 9 -4.62 -30.24 -29.87
N LEU A 10 -3.57 -29.80 -30.57
CA LEU A 10 -2.34 -30.58 -30.76
C LEU A 10 -1.15 -29.88 -30.09
N GLU A 11 -0.80 -30.31 -28.88
CA GLU A 11 0.40 -29.81 -28.19
C GLU A 11 1.69 -30.24 -28.90
N PRO A 12 2.76 -29.43 -28.89
CA PRO A 12 4.07 -29.83 -29.38
C PRO A 12 4.67 -30.94 -28.51
N VAL A 13 5.24 -31.96 -29.15
CA VAL A 13 5.86 -33.14 -28.52
C VAL A 13 7.29 -33.27 -29.01
N GLU A 14 8.18 -33.83 -28.18
CA GLU A 14 9.54 -34.20 -28.59
C GLU A 14 9.49 -35.22 -29.73
N GLU A 15 10.38 -35.09 -30.73
CA GLU A 15 10.35 -35.89 -31.97
C GLU A 15 10.25 -37.40 -31.69
N ARG A 16 11.04 -37.92 -30.74
CA ARG A 16 11.04 -39.36 -30.38
C ARG A 16 9.68 -39.87 -29.90
N ILE A 17 9.03 -39.14 -28.99
CA ILE A 17 7.73 -39.53 -28.43
C ILE A 17 6.61 -39.28 -29.48
N GLY A 18 6.76 -38.25 -30.29
CA GLY A 18 5.85 -37.97 -31.40
C GLY A 18 5.82 -39.10 -32.42
N GLU A 19 6.98 -39.61 -32.82
CA GLU A 19 7.11 -40.77 -33.72
C GLU A 19 6.52 -42.04 -33.11
N GLU A 20 6.80 -42.32 -31.83
CA GLU A 20 6.20 -43.46 -31.12
C GLU A 20 4.67 -43.37 -31.11
N ILE A 21 4.09 -42.22 -30.77
CA ILE A 21 2.64 -41.97 -30.77
C ILE A 21 2.03 -42.14 -32.16
N ILE A 22 2.69 -41.62 -33.20
CA ILE A 22 2.22 -41.77 -34.59
C ILE A 22 2.24 -43.23 -35.02
N ASN A 23 3.29 -43.98 -34.67
CA ASN A 23 3.44 -45.39 -35.04
C ASN A 23 2.47 -46.32 -34.30
N ALA A 24 1.98 -45.92 -33.12
CA ALA A 24 0.96 -46.68 -32.39
C ALA A 24 -0.46 -46.51 -32.93
N LEU A 25 -0.71 -45.50 -33.76
CA LEU A 25 -2.01 -45.28 -34.38
C LEU A 25 -2.15 -46.07 -35.69
N PRO A 26 -3.29 -46.75 -35.94
CA PRO A 26 -3.52 -47.43 -37.20
C PRO A 26 -3.50 -46.46 -38.40
N ALA A 27 -3.03 -46.94 -39.55
CA ALA A 27 -2.96 -46.16 -40.78
C ALA A 27 -4.33 -45.58 -41.17
N GLY A 28 -4.44 -44.25 -41.23
CA GLY A 28 -5.63 -43.52 -41.64
C GLY A 28 -6.49 -42.94 -40.51
N GLU A 29 -6.11 -43.10 -39.24
CA GLU A 29 -6.75 -42.38 -38.13
C GLU A 29 -6.15 -40.98 -37.95
N GLU A 30 -7.01 -39.97 -37.97
CA GLU A 30 -6.62 -38.57 -37.76
C GLU A 30 -6.60 -38.23 -36.26
N MET A 31 -5.52 -37.61 -35.79
CA MET A 31 -5.43 -37.12 -34.40
C MET A 31 -6.21 -35.82 -34.25
N LEU A 32 -7.19 -35.81 -33.34
CA LEU A 32 -8.02 -34.64 -33.02
C LEU A 32 -7.49 -33.91 -31.78
N ILE A 33 -7.05 -34.66 -30.77
CA ILE A 33 -6.48 -34.12 -29.53
C ILE A 33 -5.16 -34.81 -29.25
N ARG A 34 -4.14 -34.02 -28.89
CA ARG A 34 -2.89 -34.46 -28.29
C ARG A 34 -2.57 -33.49 -27.17
N ALA A 35 -2.78 -33.91 -25.94
CA ALA A 35 -2.59 -33.10 -24.75
C ALA A 35 -1.71 -33.83 -23.73
N SER A 36 -0.89 -33.09 -22.97
CA SER A 36 -0.04 -33.67 -21.93
C SER A 36 -0.51 -33.33 -20.52
N SER A 37 -0.50 -34.31 -19.62
CA SER A 37 -0.61 -34.08 -18.17
C SER A 37 0.78 -33.88 -17.55
N ASP A 38 0.83 -33.14 -16.44
CA ASP A 38 2.02 -32.88 -15.64
C ASP A 38 2.10 -33.69 -14.33
N MET A 39 1.13 -34.56 -14.08
CA MET A 39 1.12 -35.48 -12.94
C MET A 39 0.97 -36.94 -13.39
N LYS A 40 1.53 -37.85 -12.60
CA LYS A 40 1.36 -39.30 -12.73
C LYS A 40 0.24 -39.81 -11.81
N GLU A 41 -0.21 -41.04 -12.03
CA GLU A 41 -1.20 -41.72 -11.18
C GLU A 41 -0.78 -41.84 -9.69
N ASP A 42 0.53 -41.89 -9.40
CA ASP A 42 1.07 -41.92 -8.04
C ASP A 42 1.06 -40.55 -7.33
N GLY A 43 0.56 -39.50 -8.00
CA GLY A 43 0.51 -38.13 -7.48
C GLY A 43 1.82 -37.35 -7.59
N CYS A 44 2.90 -37.93 -8.12
CA CYS A 44 4.14 -37.23 -8.38
C CYS A 44 4.09 -36.46 -9.71
N PHE A 45 4.94 -35.43 -9.83
CA PHE A 45 5.12 -34.74 -11.10
C PHE A 45 5.73 -35.67 -12.15
N GLY A 46 5.12 -35.73 -13.33
CA GLY A 46 5.60 -36.51 -14.45
C GLY A 46 4.66 -36.37 -15.63
N ARG A 47 5.20 -36.56 -16.84
CA ARG A 47 4.45 -36.26 -18.06
C ARG A 47 3.71 -37.48 -18.58
N GLN A 48 2.39 -37.41 -18.67
CA GLN A 48 1.55 -38.40 -19.35
C GLN A 48 0.92 -37.75 -20.59
N TRP A 49 0.55 -38.53 -21.59
CA TRP A 49 -0.12 -38.02 -22.79
C TRP A 49 -1.48 -38.66 -22.97
N ILE A 50 -2.43 -37.87 -23.47
CA ILE A 50 -3.69 -38.36 -24.00
C ILE A 50 -3.81 -37.96 -25.46
N VAL A 51 -4.09 -38.94 -26.30
CA VAL A 51 -4.26 -38.80 -27.74
C VAL A 51 -5.64 -39.30 -28.11
N VAL A 52 -6.45 -38.46 -28.75
CA VAL A 52 -7.83 -38.79 -29.11
C VAL A 52 -7.97 -38.76 -30.62
N THR A 53 -8.50 -39.84 -31.17
CA THR A 53 -8.91 -39.97 -32.58
C THR A 53 -10.44 -40.13 -32.64
N PRO A 54 -11.07 -40.10 -33.82
CA PRO A 54 -12.50 -40.38 -33.95
C PRO A 54 -12.92 -41.77 -33.44
N ARG A 55 -11.99 -42.70 -33.21
CA ARG A 55 -12.28 -44.10 -32.88
C ARG A 55 -11.75 -44.54 -31.52
N ARG A 56 -10.73 -43.89 -30.97
CA ARG A 56 -10.11 -44.28 -29.70
C ARG A 56 -9.52 -43.10 -28.93
N ALA A 57 -9.36 -43.29 -27.62
CA ALA A 57 -8.54 -42.49 -26.74
C ALA A 57 -7.35 -43.35 -26.27
N LEU A 58 -6.14 -42.93 -26.62
CA LEU A 58 -4.90 -43.57 -26.21
C LEU A 58 -4.27 -42.75 -25.08
N VAL A 59 -4.05 -43.38 -23.94
CA VAL A 59 -3.36 -42.77 -22.80
C VAL A 59 -1.98 -43.38 -22.67
N VAL A 60 -0.96 -42.54 -22.81
CA VAL A 60 0.45 -42.95 -22.79
C VAL A 60 1.07 -42.50 -21.46
N PRO A 61 1.45 -43.45 -20.57
CA PRO A 61 2.13 -43.14 -19.32
C PRO A 61 3.52 -42.52 -19.53
N ALA A 62 4.09 -41.98 -18.46
CA ALA A 62 5.45 -41.42 -18.45
C ALA A 62 6.53 -42.46 -18.79
N ASP A 63 6.24 -43.74 -18.56
CA ASP A 63 7.18 -44.85 -18.73
C ASP A 63 7.28 -45.35 -20.19
N GLY A 64 6.56 -44.69 -21.11
CA GLY A 64 6.62 -44.92 -22.55
C GLY A 64 5.40 -45.63 -23.13
N ILE A 65 5.37 -45.75 -24.46
CA ILE A 65 4.19 -46.23 -25.19
C ILE A 65 3.86 -47.72 -24.98
N ALA A 66 4.82 -48.50 -24.49
CA ALA A 66 4.63 -49.92 -24.19
C ALA A 66 3.59 -50.17 -23.08
N ALA A 67 3.34 -49.18 -22.22
CA ALA A 67 2.32 -49.21 -21.18
C ALA A 67 1.07 -48.41 -21.55
N ALA A 68 0.90 -48.04 -22.83
CA ALA A 68 -0.24 -47.24 -23.26
C ALA A 68 -1.56 -48.01 -23.13
N VAL A 69 -2.59 -47.34 -22.63
CA VAL A 69 -3.93 -47.87 -22.50
C VAL A 69 -4.76 -47.37 -23.68
N ASP A 70 -5.17 -48.30 -24.55
CA ASP A 70 -6.07 -48.04 -25.67
C ASP A 70 -7.52 -48.19 -25.19
N VAL A 71 -8.33 -47.13 -25.37
CA VAL A 71 -9.75 -47.10 -25.04
C VAL A 71 -10.55 -46.74 -26.29
N PRO A 72 -11.21 -47.71 -26.94
CA PRO A 72 -12.16 -47.44 -28.01
C PRO A 72 -13.25 -46.47 -27.57
N VAL A 73 -13.63 -45.50 -28.41
CA VAL A 73 -14.62 -44.45 -28.07
C VAL A 73 -16.00 -45.05 -27.75
N ASP A 74 -16.35 -46.18 -28.37
CA ASP A 74 -17.58 -46.92 -28.10
C ASP A 74 -17.59 -47.65 -26.75
N GLN A 75 -16.42 -47.85 -26.13
CA GLN A 75 -16.26 -48.43 -24.80
C GLN A 75 -16.14 -47.38 -23.69
N ILE A 76 -16.17 -46.08 -24.03
CA ILE A 76 -16.22 -45.00 -23.05
C ILE A 76 -17.67 -44.84 -22.57
N GLN A 77 -17.91 -45.01 -21.28
CA GLN A 77 -19.21 -44.79 -20.66
C GLN A 77 -19.42 -43.30 -20.34
N LEU A 78 -18.39 -42.65 -19.79
CA LEU A 78 -18.39 -41.24 -19.41
C LEU A 78 -16.96 -40.70 -19.41
N ALA A 79 -16.76 -39.48 -19.94
CA ALA A 79 -15.54 -38.72 -19.78
C ALA A 79 -15.83 -37.38 -19.07
N ARG A 80 -15.20 -37.13 -17.91
CA ARG A 80 -15.38 -35.87 -17.16
C ARG A 80 -14.12 -35.46 -16.43
N THR A 81 -14.07 -34.19 -16.05
CA THR A 81 -13.04 -33.68 -15.14
C THR A 81 -13.59 -33.55 -13.72
N GLU A 82 -12.90 -34.14 -12.75
CA GLU A 82 -13.22 -34.00 -11.33
C GLU A 82 -12.21 -33.04 -10.67
N PRO A 83 -12.65 -31.95 -10.03
CA PRO A 83 -11.77 -31.01 -9.36
C PRO A 83 -11.22 -31.59 -8.04
N LEU A 84 -9.91 -31.49 -7.83
CA LEU A 84 -9.21 -32.00 -6.63
C LEU A 84 -8.44 -30.86 -5.94
N VAL A 85 -7.97 -31.10 -4.71
CA VAL A 85 -7.14 -30.11 -3.98
C VAL A 85 -5.81 -29.90 -4.73
N GLY A 86 -5.59 -28.69 -5.25
CA GLY A 86 -4.38 -28.33 -5.99
C GLY A 86 -4.38 -28.71 -7.48
N GLY A 87 -5.44 -29.36 -7.98
CA GLY A 87 -5.50 -29.87 -9.36
C GLY A 87 -6.86 -30.41 -9.77
N GLY A 88 -6.85 -31.38 -10.67
CA GLY A 88 -8.03 -32.14 -11.07
C GLY A 88 -7.63 -33.47 -11.67
N CYS A 89 -8.60 -34.30 -11.99
CA CYS A 89 -8.39 -35.58 -12.65
C CYS A 89 -9.36 -35.72 -13.82
N LEU A 90 -8.87 -36.12 -14.98
CA LEU A 90 -9.72 -36.56 -16.08
C LEU A 90 -10.07 -38.02 -15.82
N GLU A 91 -11.36 -38.28 -15.58
CA GLU A 91 -11.92 -39.61 -15.39
C GLU A 91 -12.52 -40.09 -16.71
N ILE A 92 -12.06 -41.26 -17.17
CA ILE A 92 -12.65 -41.97 -18.31
C ILE A 92 -13.22 -43.29 -17.79
N GLU A 93 -14.52 -43.32 -17.57
CA GLU A 93 -15.26 -44.52 -17.18
C GLU A 93 -15.40 -45.43 -18.40
N ARG A 94 -15.11 -46.73 -18.23
CA ARG A 94 -15.12 -47.73 -19.31
C ARG A 94 -16.15 -48.80 -19.02
N VAL A 95 -16.81 -49.30 -20.05
CA VAL A 95 -17.94 -50.26 -19.91
C VAL A 95 -17.51 -51.57 -19.24
N ASP A 96 -16.37 -52.14 -19.65
CA ASP A 96 -15.89 -53.46 -19.19
C ASP A 96 -14.47 -53.41 -18.60
N ALA A 97 -14.04 -52.24 -18.09
CA ALA A 97 -12.71 -52.05 -17.53
C ALA A 97 -12.70 -50.99 -16.40
N PRO A 98 -11.70 -50.98 -15.51
CA PRO A 98 -11.60 -49.96 -14.45
C PRO A 98 -11.58 -48.53 -14.99
N THR A 99 -12.09 -47.56 -14.25
CA THR A 99 -11.98 -46.14 -14.62
C THR A 99 -10.52 -45.74 -14.78
N LEU A 100 -10.21 -45.08 -15.89
CA LEU A 100 -8.88 -44.55 -16.14
C LEU A 100 -8.80 -43.12 -15.59
N LEU A 101 -7.74 -42.85 -14.83
CA LEU A 101 -7.56 -41.59 -14.11
C LEU A 101 -6.30 -40.89 -14.62
N LEU A 102 -6.46 -39.66 -15.11
CA LEU A 102 -5.35 -38.81 -15.53
C LEU A 102 -5.32 -37.56 -14.63
N PRO A 103 -4.58 -37.59 -13.52
CA PRO A 103 -4.44 -36.42 -12.65
C PRO A 103 -3.64 -35.32 -13.35
N TYR A 104 -3.93 -34.05 -13.06
CA TYR A 104 -3.25 -32.88 -13.59
C TYR A 104 -3.25 -31.71 -12.57
N SER A 105 -2.28 -30.81 -12.67
CA SER A 105 -2.23 -29.62 -11.79
C SER A 105 -3.30 -28.59 -12.13
N SER A 106 -3.62 -27.70 -11.19
CA SER A 106 -4.65 -26.65 -11.38
C SER A 106 -4.39 -25.76 -12.61
N SER A 107 -3.12 -25.63 -13.02
CA SER A 107 -2.70 -24.87 -14.19
C SER A 107 -3.18 -25.47 -15.52
N MET A 108 -3.58 -26.74 -15.54
CA MET A 108 -4.01 -27.49 -16.73
C MET A 108 -5.54 -27.64 -16.83
N GLY A 109 -6.31 -27.09 -15.89
CA GLY A 109 -7.76 -27.33 -15.80
C GLY A 109 -8.55 -26.98 -17.06
N ALA A 110 -8.30 -25.80 -17.64
CA ALA A 110 -8.98 -25.38 -18.88
C ALA A 110 -8.72 -26.34 -20.05
N LYS A 111 -7.49 -26.86 -20.13
CA LYS A 111 -7.09 -27.83 -21.15
C LYS A 111 -7.85 -29.14 -20.99
N PHE A 112 -7.84 -29.73 -19.80
CA PHE A 112 -8.48 -31.02 -19.58
C PHE A 112 -10.01 -30.96 -19.62
N SER A 113 -10.62 -29.80 -19.34
CA SER A 113 -12.05 -29.58 -19.60
C SER A 113 -12.37 -29.68 -21.10
N GLU A 114 -11.52 -29.13 -21.99
CA GLU A 114 -11.69 -29.27 -23.44
C GLU A 114 -11.45 -30.71 -23.93
N VAL A 115 -10.49 -31.42 -23.32
CA VAL A 115 -10.25 -32.85 -23.60
C VAL A 115 -11.47 -33.71 -23.23
N ALA A 116 -12.02 -33.54 -22.03
CA ALA A 116 -13.23 -34.26 -21.60
C ALA A 116 -14.42 -33.95 -22.52
N ARG A 117 -14.60 -32.67 -22.88
CA ARG A 117 -15.65 -32.23 -23.80
C ARG A 117 -15.52 -32.87 -25.17
N GLY A 118 -14.31 -32.94 -25.72
CA GLY A 118 -14.03 -33.59 -26.99
C GLY A 118 -14.33 -35.10 -26.96
N LEU A 119 -13.97 -35.79 -25.88
CA LEU A 119 -14.30 -37.21 -25.69
C LEU A 119 -15.80 -37.47 -25.61
N GLU A 120 -16.56 -36.65 -24.86
CA GLU A 120 -18.01 -36.77 -24.77
C GLU A 120 -18.71 -36.48 -26.11
N GLN A 121 -18.22 -35.51 -26.89
CA GLN A 121 -18.75 -35.23 -28.21
C GLN A 121 -18.57 -36.44 -29.15
N LEU A 122 -17.37 -37.04 -29.16
CA LEU A 122 -17.10 -38.24 -29.96
C LEU A 122 -17.95 -39.43 -29.51
N ARG A 123 -18.06 -39.66 -28.21
CA ARG A 123 -18.89 -40.73 -27.62
C ARG A 123 -20.36 -40.61 -28.01
N LYS A 124 -20.92 -39.39 -28.02
CA LYS A 124 -22.31 -39.12 -28.39
C LYS A 124 -22.55 -39.03 -29.90
N GLY A 125 -21.51 -39.08 -30.72
CA GLY A 125 -21.59 -38.86 -32.16
C GLY A 125 -21.94 -37.41 -32.53
N GLU A 126 -21.68 -36.45 -31.65
CA GLU A 126 -21.91 -35.03 -31.86
C GLU A 126 -20.79 -34.41 -32.75
N PRO A 127 -21.05 -33.28 -33.43
CA PRO A 127 -20.01 -32.55 -34.15
C PRO A 127 -18.85 -32.16 -33.23
N PHE A 128 -17.63 -32.49 -33.64
CA PHE A 128 -16.43 -32.21 -32.86
C PHE A 128 -16.06 -30.72 -32.92
N HIS A 129 -16.25 -30.02 -31.82
CA HIS A 129 -15.99 -28.59 -31.69
C HIS A 129 -15.33 -28.27 -30.36
N ILE A 130 -14.01 -28.30 -30.31
CA ILE A 130 -13.22 -27.86 -29.14
C ILE A 130 -12.61 -26.47 -29.37
N ASN A 131 -12.31 -25.75 -28.29
CA ASN A 131 -11.57 -24.49 -28.38
C ASN A 131 -10.06 -24.80 -28.40
N PRO A 132 -9.36 -24.56 -29.52
CA PRO A 132 -7.92 -24.80 -29.61
C PRO A 132 -7.09 -23.72 -28.91
N GLU A 133 -7.66 -22.52 -28.67
CA GLU A 133 -6.96 -21.39 -28.08
C GLU A 133 -7.15 -21.39 -26.55
N LEU A 134 -6.20 -22.01 -25.85
CA LEU A 134 -6.15 -21.99 -24.40
C LEU A 134 -5.58 -20.65 -23.89
N ASP A 135 -6.20 -20.09 -22.85
CA ASP A 135 -5.75 -18.85 -22.21
C ASP A 135 -4.27 -18.90 -21.81
N ARG A 136 -3.49 -17.94 -22.30
CA ARG A 136 -2.07 -17.80 -21.95
C ARG A 136 -1.93 -17.17 -20.57
N LEU A 137 -1.40 -17.95 -19.64
CA LEU A 137 -1.06 -17.49 -18.29
C LEU A 137 0.43 -17.13 -18.13
N ARG A 138 1.27 -17.48 -19.10
CA ARG A 138 2.73 -17.25 -19.06
C ARG A 138 3.27 -16.72 -20.39
N CYS A 139 4.36 -15.97 -20.32
CA CYS A 139 5.06 -15.45 -21.50
C CYS A 139 5.87 -16.54 -22.21
N ASP A 140 5.78 -16.63 -23.54
CA ASP A 140 6.49 -17.69 -24.31
C ASP A 140 8.01 -17.49 -24.33
N LYS A 141 8.46 -16.26 -24.07
CA LYS A 141 9.89 -15.90 -24.13
C LYS A 141 10.60 -16.06 -22.79
N CYS A 142 9.94 -15.72 -21.68
CA CYS A 142 10.57 -15.70 -20.35
C CYS A 142 9.84 -16.54 -19.31
N HIS A 143 8.75 -17.21 -19.69
CA HIS A 143 7.93 -18.09 -18.84
C HIS A 143 7.38 -17.48 -17.53
N ARG A 144 7.51 -16.14 -17.36
CA ARG A 144 6.89 -15.42 -16.24
C ARG A 144 5.38 -15.40 -16.38
N LEU A 145 4.69 -15.41 -15.24
CA LEU A 145 3.24 -15.26 -15.16
C LEU A 145 2.84 -13.90 -15.77
N LEU A 146 1.83 -13.92 -16.63
CA LEU A 146 1.27 -12.69 -17.20
C LEU A 146 0.31 -12.04 -16.19
N PRO A 147 0.31 -10.69 -16.06
CA PRO A 147 -0.62 -9.99 -15.16
C PRO A 147 -2.09 -10.19 -15.52
N GLU A 148 -2.36 -10.36 -16.82
CA GLU A 148 -3.68 -10.61 -17.39
C GLU A 148 -3.59 -11.82 -18.33
N LYS A 149 -4.66 -12.60 -18.43
CA LYS A 149 -4.77 -13.71 -19.37
C LYS A 149 -4.59 -13.18 -20.80
N ASN A 150 -3.70 -13.81 -21.58
CA ASN A 150 -3.33 -13.35 -22.93
C ASN A 150 -2.68 -11.96 -22.99
N GLY A 151 -2.26 -11.41 -21.84
CA GLY A 151 -1.67 -10.08 -21.73
C GLY A 151 -0.25 -9.96 -22.26
N ILE A 152 0.22 -8.72 -22.41
CA ILE A 152 1.58 -8.42 -22.86
C ILE A 152 2.55 -8.55 -21.68
N CYS A 153 3.65 -9.29 -21.84
CA CYS A 153 4.66 -9.46 -20.79
C CYS A 153 5.40 -8.14 -20.49
N PRO A 154 5.28 -7.57 -19.27
CA PRO A 154 5.95 -6.31 -18.92
C PRO A 154 7.48 -6.41 -18.90
N ALA A 155 8.00 -7.61 -18.64
CA ALA A 155 9.45 -7.86 -18.56
C ALA A 155 10.09 -8.01 -19.95
N CYS A 156 9.34 -8.46 -20.96
CA CYS A 156 9.86 -8.68 -22.31
C CYS A 156 9.57 -7.52 -23.28
N ILE A 157 8.85 -6.49 -22.84
CA ILE A 157 8.61 -5.30 -23.66
C ILE A 157 9.92 -4.51 -23.82
N LYS A 158 10.29 -4.23 -25.08
CA LYS A 158 11.49 -3.42 -25.38
C LYS A 158 11.17 -1.95 -25.10
N LYS A 159 11.30 -1.51 -23.85
CA LYS A 159 10.98 -0.14 -23.39
C LYS A 159 11.57 0.96 -24.29
N LEU A 160 12.81 0.79 -24.74
CA LEU A 160 13.51 1.72 -25.65
C LEU A 160 12.89 1.75 -27.06
N ALA A 161 12.40 0.63 -27.58
CA ALA A 161 11.73 0.59 -28.89
C ALA A 161 10.35 1.26 -28.85
N THR A 162 9.65 1.13 -27.73
CA THR A 162 8.38 1.83 -27.48
C THR A 162 8.60 3.33 -27.36
N LEU A 163 9.60 3.76 -26.59
CA LEU A 163 9.95 5.18 -26.46
C LEU A 163 10.35 5.79 -27.81
N LYS A 164 11.11 5.04 -28.64
CA LYS A 164 11.48 5.45 -30.00
C LYS A 164 10.28 5.61 -30.93
N ARG A 165 9.26 4.75 -30.80
CA ARG A 165 7.99 4.90 -31.54
C ARG A 165 7.21 6.13 -31.08
N ILE A 166 7.09 6.34 -29.78
CA ILE A 166 6.39 7.49 -29.18
C ILE A 166 7.04 8.82 -29.61
N THR A 167 8.37 8.90 -29.49
CA THR A 167 9.14 10.08 -29.98
C THR A 167 9.05 10.25 -31.49
N GLY A 168 8.90 9.15 -32.26
CA GLY A 168 8.60 9.19 -33.68
C GLY A 168 7.29 9.91 -34.01
N TYR A 169 6.25 9.77 -33.18
CA TYR A 169 4.98 10.50 -33.36
C TYR A 169 5.10 12.00 -33.05
N MET A 170 6.13 12.44 -32.32
CA MET A 170 6.43 13.86 -32.09
C MET A 170 7.26 14.50 -33.22
N ALA A 171 7.77 13.70 -34.16
CA ALA A 171 8.59 14.16 -35.27
C ALA A 171 7.97 15.22 -36.20
N PRO A 172 6.64 15.26 -36.46
CA PRO A 172 6.03 16.34 -37.23
C PRO A 172 5.84 17.65 -36.44
N TYR A 173 5.96 17.62 -35.10
CA TYR A 173 5.69 18.77 -34.22
C TYR A 173 6.93 19.28 -33.47
N LYS A 174 8.13 19.00 -33.98
CA LYS A 174 9.41 19.30 -33.31
C LYS A 174 9.52 20.74 -32.79
N VAL A 175 9.04 21.72 -33.55
CA VAL A 175 9.05 23.14 -33.15
C VAL A 175 8.09 23.39 -31.98
N ARG A 176 6.86 22.87 -32.04
CA ARG A 176 5.88 23.01 -30.95
C ARG A 176 6.33 22.28 -29.69
N GLY A 177 6.95 21.11 -29.83
CA GLY A 177 7.55 20.37 -28.72
C GLY A 177 8.72 21.09 -28.07
N ALA A 178 9.61 21.71 -28.87
CA ALA A 178 10.69 22.53 -28.35
C ALA A 178 10.18 23.78 -27.61
N VAL A 179 9.17 24.46 -28.16
CA VAL A 179 8.53 25.59 -27.48
C VAL A 179 7.89 25.16 -26.16
N LEU A 180 7.14 24.06 -26.13
CA LEU A 180 6.55 23.52 -24.90
C LEU A 180 7.62 23.14 -23.86
N ALA A 181 8.72 22.52 -24.28
CA ALA A 181 9.82 22.16 -23.38
C ALA A 181 10.52 23.40 -22.80
N VAL A 182 10.80 24.41 -23.62
CA VAL A 182 11.39 25.67 -23.18
C VAL A 182 10.45 26.44 -22.26
N SER A 183 9.15 26.51 -22.60
CA SER A 183 8.14 27.13 -21.74
C SER A 183 7.99 26.39 -20.41
N SER A 184 8.00 25.06 -20.42
CA SER A 184 7.95 24.27 -19.19
C SER A 184 9.18 24.52 -18.31
N ALA A 185 10.37 24.54 -18.90
CA ALA A 185 11.60 24.86 -18.16
C ALA A 185 11.59 26.29 -17.61
N ALA A 186 11.11 27.26 -18.40
CA ALA A 186 10.98 28.65 -17.98
C ALA A 186 9.96 28.81 -16.83
N ILE A 187 8.84 28.09 -16.88
CA ILE A 187 7.86 28.05 -15.77
C ILE A 187 8.49 27.46 -14.51
N THR A 188 9.18 26.32 -14.61
CA THR A 188 9.86 25.71 -13.47
C THR A 188 10.94 26.63 -12.88
N VAL A 189 11.65 27.40 -13.71
CA VAL A 189 12.60 28.43 -13.23
C VAL A 189 11.86 29.61 -12.60
N ALA A 190 10.73 30.04 -13.16
CA ALA A 190 9.91 31.09 -12.57
C ALA A 190 9.29 30.67 -11.23
N GLU A 191 9.01 29.38 -11.02
CA GLU A 191 8.59 28.82 -9.73
C GLU A 191 9.68 28.85 -8.66
N LEU A 192 10.95 29.13 -9.04
CA LEU A 192 12.00 29.44 -8.07
C LEU A 192 11.94 30.89 -7.57
N ALA A 193 11.19 31.79 -8.22
CA ALA A 193 11.09 33.18 -7.79
C ALA A 193 10.42 33.32 -6.41
N PRO A 194 9.30 32.65 -6.08
CA PRO A 194 8.73 32.69 -4.72
C PRO A 194 9.71 32.25 -3.61
N PRO A 195 10.43 31.11 -3.70
CA PRO A 195 11.41 30.75 -2.68
C PRO A 195 12.63 31.68 -2.67
N MET A 196 13.07 32.23 -3.81
CA MET A 196 14.16 33.23 -3.84
C MET A 196 13.76 34.58 -3.20
N ILE A 197 12.53 35.03 -3.43
CA ILE A 197 11.97 36.22 -2.79
C ILE A 197 11.79 35.96 -1.29
N THR A 198 11.33 34.77 -0.92
CA THR A 198 11.20 34.36 0.50
C THR A 198 12.57 34.32 1.16
N LEU A 199 13.60 33.78 0.50
CA LEU A 199 14.99 33.78 0.98
C LEU A 199 15.48 35.22 1.23
N TRP A 200 15.28 36.11 0.27
CA TRP A 200 15.66 37.52 0.40
C TRP A 200 14.89 38.25 1.51
N MET A 201 13.58 38.02 1.63
CA MET A 201 12.77 38.55 2.73
C MET A 201 13.23 38.01 4.09
N VAL A 202 13.62 36.74 4.16
CA VAL A 202 14.13 36.14 5.39
C VAL A 202 15.48 36.73 5.75
N ASP A 203 16.43 36.79 4.81
CA ASP A 203 17.81 37.22 5.06
C ASP A 203 17.96 38.73 5.31
N GLU A 204 17.19 39.57 4.60
CA GLU A 204 17.37 41.05 4.63
C GLU A 204 16.27 41.80 5.39
N VAL A 205 15.09 41.19 5.58
CA VAL A 205 13.92 41.89 6.16
C VAL A 205 13.49 41.28 7.50
N LEU A 206 13.54 39.95 7.66
CA LEU A 206 13.12 39.25 8.89
C LEU A 206 14.28 38.94 9.85
N VAL A 207 15.53 39.23 9.48
CA VAL A 207 16.65 39.29 10.43
C VAL A 207 16.78 40.74 10.92
N PRO A 208 16.15 41.13 12.04
CA PRO A 208 16.50 42.36 12.73
C PRO A 208 17.88 42.23 13.39
N SER A 209 18.58 43.36 13.35
CA SER A 209 19.84 43.73 13.97
C SER A 209 20.21 43.10 15.33
N GLU A 210 21.50 42.78 15.45
CA GLU A 210 22.36 42.76 16.65
C GLU A 210 22.08 41.81 17.83
N GLU A 211 20.95 41.09 17.92
CA GLU A 211 20.71 40.07 18.98
C GLU A 211 20.45 38.64 18.47
N SER A 212 20.74 38.34 17.20
CA SER A 212 20.61 36.97 16.67
C SER A 212 21.72 36.05 17.21
N ALA A 213 21.31 34.97 17.89
CA ALA A 213 22.24 34.00 18.47
C ALA A 213 22.99 33.12 17.45
N ALA A 214 22.54 33.06 16.20
CA ALA A 214 23.15 32.31 15.11
C ALA A 214 22.60 32.75 13.73
N THR A 215 23.40 32.59 12.69
CA THR A 215 22.94 32.82 11.30
C THR A 215 22.04 31.68 10.82
N LEU A 216 21.14 31.93 9.87
CA LEU A 216 20.31 30.86 9.27
C LEU A 216 21.17 29.73 8.69
N ALA A 217 22.28 30.07 8.03
CA ALA A 217 23.23 29.09 7.50
C ALA A 217 23.85 28.21 8.61
N GLU A 218 24.08 28.76 9.80
CA GLU A 218 24.55 28.00 10.95
C GLU A 218 23.48 27.07 11.50
N VAL A 219 22.22 27.54 11.60
CA VAL A 219 21.09 26.69 12.01
C VAL A 219 20.86 25.54 11.02
N ILE A 220 20.97 25.79 9.71
CA ILE A 220 20.87 24.75 8.68
C ILE A 220 21.95 23.68 8.89
N ARG A 221 23.23 24.11 9.02
CA ARG A 221 24.34 23.17 9.29
C ARG A 221 24.14 22.41 10.59
N ALA A 222 23.63 23.06 11.63
CA ALA A 222 23.33 22.42 12.91
C ALA A 222 22.24 21.36 12.77
N CYS A 223 21.17 21.62 12.01
CA CYS A 223 20.13 20.64 11.72
C CYS A 223 20.66 19.46 10.86
N GLU A 224 21.48 19.73 9.85
CA GLU A 224 22.13 18.70 9.02
C GLU A 224 23.05 17.80 9.84
N ALA A 225 23.77 18.38 10.81
CA ALA A 225 24.60 17.66 11.77
C ALA A 225 23.80 17.01 12.92
N ASN A 226 22.46 17.05 12.88
CA ASN A 226 21.59 16.56 13.96
C ASN A 226 21.99 17.12 15.34
N TRP A 227 22.41 18.39 15.37
CA TRP A 227 22.88 19.14 16.53
C TRP A 227 24.23 18.69 17.15
N GLU A 228 24.91 17.70 16.58
CA GLU A 228 26.25 17.28 17.03
C GLU A 228 27.26 18.42 16.84
N GLY A 229 27.89 18.87 17.92
CA GLY A 229 28.79 20.03 17.93
C GLY A 229 28.08 21.40 17.93
N TYR A 230 26.74 21.41 17.97
CA TYR A 230 25.90 22.62 18.00
C TYR A 230 24.94 22.60 19.21
N GLU A 231 25.27 21.88 20.27
CA GLU A 231 24.39 21.62 21.42
C GLU A 231 23.99 22.91 22.14
N ALA A 232 24.91 23.88 22.23
CA ALA A 232 24.62 25.19 22.82
C ALA A 232 23.58 25.98 22.01
N LEU A 233 23.67 25.91 20.67
CA LEU A 233 22.69 26.52 19.77
C LEU A 233 21.34 25.81 19.88
N GLN A 234 21.35 24.47 19.89
CA GLN A 234 20.15 23.67 20.09
C GLN A 234 19.44 24.04 21.40
N HIS A 235 20.18 24.16 22.50
CA HIS A 235 19.62 24.56 23.79
C HIS A 235 18.98 25.95 23.73
N LYS A 236 19.65 26.94 23.11
CA LYS A 236 19.07 28.28 22.93
C LYS A 236 17.77 28.23 22.13
N LEU A 237 17.72 27.45 21.04
CA LEU A 237 16.51 27.31 20.22
C LEU A 237 15.38 26.58 20.94
N ARG A 238 15.69 25.65 21.86
CA ARG A 238 14.69 25.00 22.73
C ARG A 238 14.10 25.96 23.76
N GLU A 239 14.88 26.92 24.24
CA GLU A 239 14.44 27.93 25.21
C GLU A 239 13.74 29.14 24.58
N ALA A 240 13.80 29.30 23.25
CA ALA A 240 13.03 30.31 22.54
C ALA A 240 11.51 30.13 22.77
N PRO A 241 10.68 31.19 22.63
CA PRO A 241 9.23 31.10 22.75
C PRO A 241 8.62 29.92 22.00
N LYS A 242 7.76 29.14 22.67
CA LYS A 242 7.13 27.93 22.11
C LYS A 242 5.61 28.04 22.15
N TRP A 243 4.98 27.51 21.11
CA TRP A 243 3.54 27.28 21.03
C TRP A 243 3.00 26.60 22.30
N GLY A 244 1.84 27.03 22.80
CA GLY A 244 1.20 26.41 23.96
C GLY A 244 1.51 27.06 25.31
N ASN A 245 2.16 28.23 25.31
CA ASN A 245 2.55 28.94 26.53
C ASN A 245 1.84 30.28 26.73
N ASP A 246 0.80 30.56 25.94
CA ASP A 246 0.12 31.86 25.83
C ASP A 246 1.09 33.02 25.52
N ASP A 247 2.10 32.75 24.70
CA ASP A 247 3.10 33.72 24.28
C ASP A 247 2.82 34.15 22.83
N ASP A 248 2.45 35.41 22.64
CA ASP A 248 2.10 35.96 21.33
C ASP A 248 3.28 35.93 20.33
N ALA A 249 4.53 35.93 20.81
CA ALA A 249 5.70 35.84 19.95
C ALA A 249 5.81 34.49 19.23
N ALA A 250 5.29 33.41 19.82
CA ALA A 250 5.22 32.09 19.20
C ALA A 250 3.82 31.79 18.62
N ASP A 251 2.77 32.20 19.32
CA ASP A 251 1.40 31.80 19.00
C ASP A 251 0.81 32.55 17.81
N LEU A 252 1.09 33.86 17.67
CA LEU A 252 0.53 34.64 16.55
C LEU A 252 1.11 34.20 15.20
N PRO A 253 2.44 33.99 15.05
CA PRO A 253 3.00 33.43 13.83
C PRO A 253 2.44 32.03 13.53
N GLY A 254 2.28 31.18 14.55
CA GLY A 254 1.65 29.86 14.39
C GLY A 254 0.21 29.95 13.88
N ALA A 255 -0.60 30.82 14.47
CA ALA A 255 -1.98 31.07 14.04
C ALA A 255 -2.06 31.67 12.64
N GLU A 256 -1.11 32.52 12.26
CA GLU A 256 -1.00 33.07 10.91
C GLU A 256 -0.62 32.01 9.88
N MET A 257 0.32 31.11 10.19
CA MET A 257 0.66 29.97 9.33
C MET A 257 -0.57 29.10 9.05
N PHE A 258 -1.37 28.80 10.08
CA PHE A 258 -2.60 28.02 9.88
C PHE A 258 -3.65 28.77 9.04
N ARG A 259 -3.78 30.09 9.24
CA ARG A 259 -4.67 30.93 8.42
C ARG A 259 -4.27 30.91 6.95
N PHE A 260 -2.99 31.12 6.68
CA PHE A 260 -2.43 31.06 5.34
C PHE A 260 -2.74 29.70 4.68
N ALA A 261 -2.44 28.60 5.36
CA ALA A 261 -2.72 27.26 4.84
C ALA A 261 -4.21 27.04 4.53
N ALA A 262 -5.11 27.48 5.41
CA ALA A 262 -6.54 27.38 5.18
C ALA A 262 -7.02 28.21 3.98
N GLU A 263 -6.51 29.44 3.84
CA GLU A 263 -6.84 30.32 2.71
C GLU A 263 -6.37 29.74 1.37
N GLU A 264 -5.20 29.09 1.33
CA GLU A 264 -4.72 28.38 0.15
C GLU A 264 -5.58 27.15 -0.19
N ILE A 265 -5.94 26.34 0.82
CA ILE A 265 -6.84 25.19 0.65
C ILE A 265 -8.19 25.64 0.09
N TRP A 266 -8.73 26.75 0.57
CA TRP A 266 -10.01 27.31 0.12
C TRP A 266 -10.01 27.85 -1.30
N LYS A 267 -8.87 27.96 -1.97
CA LYS A 267 -8.81 28.27 -3.41
C LYS A 267 -9.20 27.04 -4.25
N GLN A 268 -9.07 25.84 -3.70
CA GLN A 268 -9.38 24.60 -4.40
C GLN A 268 -10.90 24.30 -4.37
N ARG A 269 -11.37 23.56 -5.38
CA ARG A 269 -12.79 23.20 -5.54
C ARG A 269 -12.95 21.70 -5.79
N MET A 270 -13.92 21.11 -5.11
CA MET A 270 -14.36 19.74 -5.37
C MET A 270 -15.14 19.67 -6.71
N PRO A 271 -15.34 18.48 -7.29
CA PRO A 271 -16.08 18.34 -8.56
C PRO A 271 -17.50 18.90 -8.56
N ASP A 272 -18.15 18.97 -7.39
CA ASP A 272 -19.48 19.55 -7.20
C ASP A 272 -19.48 21.09 -7.03
N GLY A 273 -18.30 21.72 -7.09
CA GLY A 273 -18.12 23.16 -6.93
C GLY A 273 -18.00 23.63 -5.48
N SER A 274 -18.09 22.74 -4.48
CA SER A 274 -17.84 23.08 -3.08
C SER A 274 -16.35 23.36 -2.82
N ARG A 275 -16.04 24.13 -1.76
CA ARG A 275 -14.65 24.39 -1.36
C ARG A 275 -14.08 23.17 -0.65
N PHE A 276 -12.77 22.96 -0.77
CA PHE A 276 -12.08 22.06 0.14
C PHE A 276 -12.23 22.56 1.59
N LEU A 277 -12.37 21.62 2.51
CA LEU A 277 -12.43 21.91 3.93
C LEU A 277 -11.02 21.98 4.50
N SER A 278 -10.75 22.98 5.33
CA SER A 278 -9.47 23.12 6.04
C SER A 278 -9.56 22.49 7.43
N GLY A 279 -8.49 21.81 7.85
CA GLY A 279 -8.37 21.22 9.18
C GLY A 279 -6.91 21.04 9.55
N ILE A 280 -6.65 20.84 10.84
CA ILE A 280 -5.30 20.63 11.37
C ILE A 280 -5.30 19.23 11.93
N HIS A 281 -4.64 18.29 11.26
CA HIS A 281 -4.65 16.89 11.67
C HIS A 281 -3.30 16.23 11.41
N GLN A 282 -2.67 15.73 12.48
CA GLN A 282 -1.42 14.97 12.40
C GLN A 282 -1.53 13.68 13.21
N ALA A 283 -2.28 12.71 12.67
CA ALA A 283 -2.47 11.38 13.24
C ALA A 283 -1.16 10.61 13.41
N HIS A 284 -0.30 10.67 12.40
CA HIS A 284 0.90 9.85 12.30
C HIS A 284 2.16 10.60 12.77
N HIS A 285 2.02 11.50 13.75
CA HIS A 285 3.08 12.37 14.26
C HIS A 285 4.38 11.64 14.65
N VAL A 286 4.28 10.41 15.18
CA VAL A 286 5.43 9.54 15.45
C VAL A 286 6.12 9.09 14.16
N ALA A 287 5.37 8.52 13.21
CA ALA A 287 5.92 8.02 11.95
C ALA A 287 6.43 9.16 11.05
N ALA A 288 5.72 10.29 11.02
CA ALA A 288 6.14 11.49 10.31
C ALA A 288 7.45 12.05 10.89
N GLY A 289 7.57 12.08 12.22
CA GLY A 289 8.80 12.47 12.91
C GLY A 289 9.98 11.56 12.58
N HIS A 290 9.75 10.24 12.52
CA HIS A 290 10.78 9.25 12.16
C HIS A 290 11.37 9.48 10.76
N GLY A 291 10.54 9.93 9.80
CA GLY A 291 10.99 10.26 8.44
C GLY A 291 11.58 11.66 8.26
N MET A 292 11.69 12.45 9.34
CA MET A 292 12.09 13.86 9.28
C MET A 292 13.44 14.08 9.98
N GLY A 293 14.34 14.80 9.30
CA GLY A 293 15.61 15.28 9.86
C GLY A 293 15.42 16.23 11.05
N ALA A 294 16.50 16.67 11.68
CA ALA A 294 16.40 17.64 12.78
C ALA A 294 15.77 18.96 12.31
N THR A 295 15.01 19.63 13.18
CA THR A 295 14.26 20.86 12.83
C THR A 295 14.64 22.06 13.69
N PRO A 296 14.59 23.31 13.17
CA PRO A 296 15.09 24.52 13.86
C PRO A 296 14.44 24.85 15.21
N ASP A 297 13.36 24.16 15.59
CA ASP A 297 12.77 24.23 16.93
C ASP A 297 13.60 23.50 17.99
N GLY A 298 14.69 22.82 17.59
CA GLY A 298 15.61 22.08 18.45
C GLY A 298 15.27 20.59 18.57
N ARG A 299 14.31 20.09 17.79
CA ARG A 299 13.97 18.66 17.71
C ARG A 299 15.08 17.89 16.98
N ASN A 300 15.45 16.73 17.49
CA ASN A 300 16.42 15.85 16.86
C ASN A 300 15.81 15.09 15.67
N ASN A 301 16.66 14.63 14.77
CA ASN A 301 16.31 13.72 13.69
C ASN A 301 15.56 12.49 14.23
N GLY A 302 14.44 12.14 13.59
CA GLY A 302 13.66 10.96 13.91
C GLY A 302 12.76 11.06 15.15
N GLN A 303 12.84 12.14 15.94
CA GLN A 303 11.96 12.33 17.09
C GLN A 303 10.51 12.59 16.65
N PRO A 304 9.49 12.17 17.43
CA PRO A 304 8.09 12.44 17.12
C PRO A 304 7.80 13.94 16.91
N MET A 305 6.89 14.23 15.98
CA MET A 305 6.30 15.57 15.84
C MET A 305 5.19 15.79 16.86
N SER A 306 4.73 17.03 17.03
CA SER A 306 3.58 17.29 17.89
C SER A 306 2.28 16.73 17.29
N PRO A 307 1.41 16.12 18.12
CA PRO A 307 0.13 15.59 17.66
C PRO A 307 -0.89 16.71 17.48
N THR A 308 -1.23 16.99 16.22
CA THR A 308 -2.33 17.91 15.84
C THR A 308 -2.16 19.33 16.41
N LEU A 309 -2.98 19.76 17.38
CA LEU A 309 -2.92 21.11 17.98
C LEU A 309 -2.10 21.14 19.27
N ALA A 310 -1.70 19.97 19.77
CA ALA A 310 -0.90 19.90 20.98
C ALA A 310 0.48 20.55 20.74
N PRO A 311 1.06 21.18 21.77
CA PRO A 311 2.45 21.59 21.72
C PRO A 311 3.41 20.41 21.58
N ALA A 312 4.67 20.73 21.29
CA ALA A 312 5.72 19.72 21.31
C ALA A 312 5.96 19.26 22.76
N ASN A 313 6.24 17.97 22.94
CA ASN A 313 6.42 17.39 24.26
C ASN A 313 7.52 18.12 25.02
N GLY A 314 7.23 18.52 26.27
CA GLY A 314 8.16 19.24 27.14
C GLY A 314 8.24 20.75 26.90
N THR A 315 7.52 21.31 25.92
CA THR A 315 7.52 22.76 25.70
C THR A 315 6.47 23.52 26.50
N GLU A 316 5.48 22.84 27.08
CA GLU A 316 4.40 23.46 27.85
C GLU A 316 4.83 23.79 29.29
N LYS A 317 5.37 25.00 29.50
CA LYS A 317 5.90 25.46 30.78
C LYS A 317 4.87 26.23 31.62
N ASN A 318 3.81 26.76 30.99
CA ASN A 318 2.81 27.64 31.64
C ASN A 318 1.47 26.98 31.99
N GLY A 319 1.39 25.65 31.91
CA GLY A 319 0.24 24.88 32.37
C GLY A 319 -0.94 24.81 31.39
N PRO A 320 -2.03 24.10 31.77
CA PRO A 320 -3.07 23.68 30.83
C PRO A 320 -3.91 24.83 30.27
N THR A 321 -4.14 25.88 31.07
CA THR A 321 -4.90 27.06 30.63
C THR A 321 -4.14 27.86 29.58
N ALA A 322 -2.80 27.93 29.69
CA ALA A 322 -1.96 28.60 28.69
C ALA A 322 -2.01 27.87 27.35
N VAL A 323 -1.91 26.54 27.36
CA VAL A 323 -2.08 25.70 26.17
C VAL A 323 -3.43 25.96 25.50
N MET A 324 -4.51 25.99 26.28
CA MET A 324 -5.85 26.29 25.74
C MET A 324 -5.91 27.67 25.10
N ARG A 325 -5.32 28.69 25.74
CA ARG A 325 -5.31 30.06 25.23
C ARG A 325 -4.53 30.15 23.92
N SER A 326 -3.32 29.58 23.85
CA SER A 326 -2.53 29.50 22.62
C SER A 326 -3.32 28.89 21.46
N VAL A 327 -3.93 27.73 21.68
CA VAL A 327 -4.71 27.05 20.64
C VAL A 327 -5.90 27.88 20.18
N THR A 328 -6.56 28.59 21.12
CA THR A 328 -7.73 29.43 20.81
C THR A 328 -7.40 30.78 20.15
N LYS A 329 -6.11 31.10 19.96
CA LYS A 329 -5.69 32.20 19.07
C LYS A 329 -5.89 31.87 17.60
N ILE A 330 -6.04 30.58 17.25
CA ILE A 330 -6.44 30.14 15.91
C ILE A 330 -7.90 30.51 15.69
N ASP A 331 -8.19 31.13 14.54
CA ASP A 331 -9.56 31.45 14.17
C ASP A 331 -10.40 30.17 14.03
N PRO A 332 -11.46 29.97 14.81
CA PRO A 332 -12.24 28.73 14.74
C PRO A 332 -12.90 28.52 13.37
N ARG A 333 -13.07 29.57 12.55
CA ARG A 333 -13.66 29.47 11.21
C ARG A 333 -12.78 28.74 10.21
N ILE A 334 -11.46 28.69 10.43
CA ILE A 334 -10.53 27.93 9.59
C ILE A 334 -10.46 26.45 9.99
N ILE A 335 -11.06 26.06 11.11
CA ILE A 335 -11.11 24.69 11.62
C ILE A 335 -12.45 24.07 11.17
N GLN A 336 -12.49 23.59 9.94
CA GLN A 336 -13.69 22.99 9.32
C GLN A 336 -13.65 21.45 9.32
N TRP A 337 -12.46 20.88 9.42
CA TRP A 337 -12.19 19.45 9.47
C TRP A 337 -11.32 19.13 10.70
N ASN A 338 -11.45 17.90 11.21
CA ASN A 338 -10.74 17.31 12.36
C ASN A 338 -9.54 18.12 12.87
N SER A 339 -9.72 18.79 14.02
CA SER A 339 -8.64 19.43 14.77
C SER A 339 -8.87 19.19 16.25
N SER A 340 -7.86 18.60 16.90
CA SER A 340 -7.97 18.19 18.29
C SER A 340 -6.75 18.58 19.13
N LEU A 341 -7.03 19.04 20.34
CA LEU A 341 -6.05 19.26 21.38
C LEU A 341 -6.07 18.05 22.31
N THR A 342 -4.95 17.33 22.43
CA THR A 342 -4.81 16.25 23.40
C THR A 342 -4.00 16.73 24.59
N MET A 343 -4.50 16.52 25.80
CA MET A 343 -3.83 16.91 27.05
C MET A 343 -3.76 15.73 28.01
N VAL A 344 -2.67 15.65 28.76
CA VAL A 344 -2.47 14.62 29.79
C VAL A 344 -2.47 15.30 31.16
N PHE A 345 -3.22 14.75 32.11
CA PHE A 345 -3.27 15.21 33.49
C PHE A 345 -2.75 14.14 34.43
N ASP A 346 -2.07 14.57 35.49
CA ASP A 346 -1.70 13.68 36.57
C ASP A 346 -2.96 13.26 37.37
N PRO A 347 -3.15 11.96 37.69
CA PRO A 347 -4.30 11.50 38.47
C PRO A 347 -4.47 12.20 39.81
N GLY A 348 -3.36 12.56 40.48
CA GLY A 348 -3.37 13.28 41.76
C GLY A 348 -3.98 14.68 41.63
N SER A 349 -3.81 15.34 40.49
CA SER A 349 -4.32 16.70 40.23
C SER A 349 -5.84 16.76 40.09
N LEU A 350 -6.47 15.63 39.77
CA LEU A 350 -7.92 15.51 39.59
C LEU A 350 -8.62 14.89 40.80
N ARG A 351 -7.86 14.51 41.83
CA ARG A 351 -8.39 13.78 42.98
C ARG A 351 -9.21 14.69 43.90
N GLY A 352 -10.36 14.17 44.35
CA GLY A 352 -11.26 14.84 45.28
C GLY A 352 -12.08 15.99 44.68
N ASP A 353 -12.97 16.56 45.49
CA ASP A 353 -13.97 17.54 45.01
C ASP A 353 -13.34 18.81 44.45
N VAL A 354 -12.21 19.26 45.03
CA VAL A 354 -11.51 20.46 44.57
C VAL A 354 -10.89 20.23 43.19
N GLY A 355 -10.20 19.09 42.98
CA GLY A 355 -9.59 18.74 41.69
C GLY A 355 -10.64 18.61 40.59
N LEU A 356 -11.73 17.88 40.87
CA LEU A 356 -12.86 17.74 39.95
C LEU A 356 -13.51 19.09 39.61
N LYS A 357 -13.67 19.98 40.59
CA LYS A 357 -14.23 21.32 40.37
C LYS A 357 -13.31 22.19 39.50
N LYS A 358 -12.00 22.20 39.76
CA LYS A 358 -11.00 22.90 38.93
C LYS A 358 -11.02 22.39 37.49
N PHE A 359 -11.06 21.08 37.31
CA PHE A 359 -11.16 20.47 35.99
C PHE A 359 -12.47 20.83 35.27
N GLY A 360 -13.59 20.80 35.98
CA GLY A 360 -14.87 21.28 35.46
C GLY A 360 -14.82 22.74 35.00
N PHE A 361 -14.08 23.60 35.71
CA PHE A 361 -13.85 24.98 35.25
C PHE A 361 -12.97 25.04 34.01
N LEU A 362 -11.91 24.24 33.93
CA LEU A 362 -11.06 24.16 32.74
C LEU A 362 -11.87 23.77 31.49
N LEU A 363 -12.72 22.74 31.59
CA LEU A 363 -13.60 22.33 30.50
C LEU A 363 -14.58 23.43 30.08
N ARG A 364 -15.18 24.14 31.05
CA ARG A 364 -16.06 25.28 30.77
C ARG A 364 -15.30 26.43 30.09
N THR A 365 -14.05 26.66 30.48
CA THR A 365 -13.20 27.67 29.83
C THR A 365 -12.92 27.29 28.38
N TRP A 366 -12.57 26.04 28.08
CA TRP A 366 -12.38 25.56 26.71
C TRP A 366 -13.59 25.83 25.82
N LEU A 367 -14.79 25.50 26.30
CA LEU A 367 -16.04 25.74 25.59
C LEU A 367 -16.30 27.25 25.39
N LYS A 368 -16.04 28.08 26.40
CA LYS A 368 -16.19 29.54 26.31
C LYS A 368 -15.23 30.17 25.31
N LEU A 369 -14.00 29.66 25.23
CA LEU A 369 -12.99 30.08 24.24
C LEU A 369 -13.28 29.55 22.83
N ARG A 370 -14.36 28.79 22.65
CA ARG A 370 -14.74 28.16 21.36
C ARG A 370 -13.63 27.28 20.81
N GLY A 371 -12.89 26.62 21.70
CA GLY A 371 -11.91 25.64 21.30
C GLY A 371 -12.56 24.51 20.50
N PRO A 372 -11.82 23.87 19.57
CA PRO A 372 -12.32 22.76 18.77
C PRO A 372 -12.45 21.49 19.65
N GLN A 373 -11.97 20.34 19.18
CA GLN A 373 -12.04 19.11 19.96
C GLN A 373 -11.00 19.08 21.08
N LEU A 374 -11.39 18.69 22.29
CA LEU A 374 -10.50 18.41 23.42
C LEU A 374 -10.49 16.92 23.74
N GLN A 375 -9.31 16.36 23.88
CA GLN A 375 -9.04 14.97 24.23
C GLN A 375 -8.19 14.91 25.49
N ILE A 376 -8.53 14.00 26.41
CA ILE A 376 -7.96 14.02 27.76
C ILE A 376 -7.50 12.62 28.14
N ASN A 377 -6.27 12.54 28.65
CA ASN A 377 -5.76 11.39 29.40
C ASN A 377 -5.58 11.78 30.86
N VAL A 378 -5.80 10.80 31.75
CA VAL A 378 -5.54 10.92 33.19
C VAL A 378 -4.68 9.74 33.61
N VAL A 379 -3.36 9.88 33.45
CA VAL A 379 -2.37 8.81 33.63
C VAL A 379 -1.05 9.37 34.15
N SER A 380 -0.37 8.66 35.04
CA SER A 380 0.97 9.03 35.51
C SER A 380 2.07 8.41 34.65
N SER A 381 3.26 9.02 34.62
CA SER A 381 4.42 8.43 33.91
C SER A 381 4.79 7.08 34.49
N ASP A 382 4.73 6.94 35.81
CA ASP A 382 5.09 5.71 36.51
C ASP A 382 4.11 4.58 36.19
N MET A 383 2.82 4.89 36.05
CA MET A 383 1.81 3.91 35.60
C MET A 383 2.11 3.41 34.19
N LEU A 384 2.44 4.31 33.26
CA LEU A 384 2.75 3.93 31.88
C LEU A 384 4.08 3.15 31.78
N ARG A 385 5.09 3.52 32.58
CA ARG A 385 6.35 2.77 32.67
C ARG A 385 6.14 1.39 33.26
N ALA A 386 5.39 1.28 34.36
CA ALA A 386 5.04 -0.01 34.95
C ALA A 386 4.24 -0.88 33.97
N ALA A 387 3.31 -0.29 33.20
CA ALA A 387 2.58 -1.00 32.16
C ALA A 387 3.44 -1.44 30.97
N LYS A 388 4.54 -0.73 30.69
CA LYS A 388 5.53 -1.12 29.68
C LYS A 388 6.42 -2.27 30.18
N GLU A 389 6.80 -2.24 31.46
CA GLU A 389 7.63 -3.26 32.11
C GLU A 389 6.88 -4.57 32.39
N ASP A 390 5.61 -4.49 32.81
CA ASP A 390 4.75 -5.64 33.08
C ASP A 390 3.40 -5.53 32.34
N PRO A 391 3.35 -5.79 31.02
CA PRO A 391 2.13 -5.65 30.22
C PRO A 391 0.97 -6.53 30.70
N ASP A 392 1.24 -7.65 31.35
CA ASP A 392 0.22 -8.61 31.77
C ASP A 392 -0.65 -8.08 32.91
N GLN A 393 -0.08 -7.30 33.83
CA GLN A 393 -0.84 -6.64 34.90
C GLN A 393 -1.69 -5.46 34.40
N TYR A 394 -1.36 -4.89 33.23
CA TYR A 394 -1.99 -3.68 32.69
C TYR A 394 -2.71 -3.91 31.35
N ARG A 395 -3.17 -5.15 31.08
CA ARG A 395 -3.85 -5.52 29.82
C ARG A 395 -5.08 -4.66 29.49
N ASP A 396 -5.75 -4.16 30.51
CA ASP A 396 -6.97 -3.34 30.40
C ASP A 396 -6.69 -1.83 30.47
N LEU A 397 -5.42 -1.41 30.54
CA LEU A 397 -5.05 0.01 30.55
C LEU A 397 -5.33 0.65 29.19
N ILE A 398 -6.39 1.45 29.13
CA ILE A 398 -6.80 2.18 27.93
C ILE A 398 -6.26 3.62 27.98
N VAL A 399 -5.65 4.05 26.87
CA VAL A 399 -5.12 5.40 26.69
C VAL A 399 -5.71 6.06 25.44
N ARG A 400 -5.85 7.37 25.45
CA ARG A 400 -6.20 8.19 24.29
C ARG A 400 -4.93 8.56 23.52
N VAL A 401 -4.84 8.23 22.23
CA VAL A 401 -3.62 8.50 21.45
C VAL A 401 -3.66 9.90 20.81
N TRP A 402 -4.50 10.09 19.79
CA TRP A 402 -4.68 11.38 19.07
C TRP A 402 -6.08 11.57 18.46
N GLY A 403 -6.98 10.61 18.69
CA GLY A 403 -8.34 10.60 18.10
C GLY A 403 -9.16 9.36 18.47
N PHE A 404 -8.47 8.29 18.84
CA PHE A 404 -9.05 7.03 19.30
C PHE A 404 -8.43 6.60 20.64
N CYS A 405 -9.09 5.64 21.29
CA CYS A 405 -8.55 4.95 22.45
C CYS A 405 -8.02 3.59 22.03
N ASP A 406 -6.91 3.16 22.64
CA ASP A 406 -6.39 1.80 22.49
C ASP A 406 -5.84 1.30 23.82
N ARG A 407 -5.60 0.00 23.90
CA ARG A 407 -4.85 -0.60 25.00
C ARG A 407 -3.39 -0.19 24.90
N PHE A 408 -2.85 0.42 25.95
CA PHE A 408 -1.47 0.90 25.98
C PHE A 408 -0.47 -0.22 25.62
N VAL A 409 -0.70 -1.41 26.16
CA VAL A 409 0.14 -2.60 25.92
C VAL A 409 0.08 -3.14 24.49
N SER A 410 -0.92 -2.73 23.69
CA SER A 410 -1.05 -3.09 22.27
C SER A 410 -0.39 -2.08 21.33
N LEU A 411 0.02 -0.92 21.84
CA LEU A 411 0.72 0.09 21.06
C LEU A 411 2.16 -0.36 20.77
N GLN A 412 2.70 0.07 19.63
CA GLN A 412 4.13 -0.08 19.37
C GLN A 412 4.94 0.73 20.38
N GLU A 413 6.12 0.24 20.72
CA GLU A 413 7.00 0.83 21.73
C GLU A 413 7.22 2.34 21.55
N VAL A 414 7.43 2.79 20.32
CA VAL A 414 7.61 4.21 19.99
C VAL A 414 6.40 5.09 20.37
N TYR A 415 5.16 4.57 20.26
CA TYR A 415 3.97 5.29 20.71
C TYR A 415 3.80 5.22 22.24
N GLN A 416 4.25 4.14 22.87
CA GLN A 416 4.27 4.04 24.33
C GLN A 416 5.23 5.07 24.92
N ASP A 417 6.42 5.20 24.34
CA ASP A 417 7.43 6.16 24.76
C ASP A 417 6.95 7.60 24.55
N GLU A 418 6.34 7.90 23.40
CA GLU A 418 5.75 9.23 23.14
C GLU A 418 4.69 9.60 24.19
N LEU A 419 3.79 8.67 24.54
CA LEU A 419 2.79 8.88 25.60
C LEU A 419 3.42 9.04 26.99
N ILE A 420 4.53 8.35 27.27
CA ILE A 420 5.28 8.50 28.52
C ILE A 420 5.90 9.90 28.60
N GLU A 421 6.45 10.40 27.50
CA GLU A 421 7.14 11.69 27.41
C GLU A 421 6.23 12.91 27.43
N ARG A 422 4.95 12.77 27.06
CA ARG A 422 3.98 13.89 27.08
C ARG A 422 3.98 14.63 28.41
N THR A 423 3.93 15.96 28.33
CA THR A 423 3.80 16.84 29.48
C THR A 423 2.51 16.52 30.23
N ARG A 424 2.61 16.40 31.57
CA ARG A 424 1.48 16.15 32.45
C ARG A 424 1.14 17.41 33.21
N HIS A 425 -0.10 17.84 33.06
CA HIS A 425 -0.57 19.05 33.71
C HIS A 425 -1.06 18.76 35.13
N GLY A 426 -0.66 19.65 36.04
CA GLY A 426 -1.32 19.86 37.33
C GLY A 426 -2.38 20.96 37.28
N LEU A 427 -3.30 20.96 38.24
CA LEU A 427 -4.41 21.92 38.36
C LEU A 427 -4.46 22.67 39.69
#